data_AF-A0A3B4F4N6-F1
#
_entry.id   AF-A0A3B4F4N6-F1
#
_cell.length_a   1.000
_cell.length_b   1.000
_cell.length_c   1.000
_cell.angle_alpha   90.00
_cell.angle_beta   90.00
_cell.angle_gamma   90.00
#
_symmetry.space_group_name_H-M   'P 1'
#
loop_
_entity.id
_entity.type
_entity.pdbx_description
1 polymer ?
#
loop_
_entity_poly.entity_id
_entity_poly.type
_entity_poly.pdbx_seq_one_letter_code
_entity_poly.pdbx_strand_id
1 'polypeptide(L)'
;MEEDDDIAQEESQASPSWSEERCEELWDRVEGVRHKLTRILNPAKLTPYLRQCKVIDEQDEDEVLNSTQYPLRISKAGRLLDILRGQGQRGLQAFMESLEFYHPEQYTQLTGQQPTHRCSLILGKQRFFCG
;
A
#
# COMPACT_ATOMS: atom_id res chain seq x y z
N MET A 1 46.68 -16.08 -13.95
CA MET A 1 46.44 -14.64 -14.17
C MET A 1 45.57 -14.57 -15.39
N GLU A 2 44.29 -14.83 -15.21
CA GLU A 2 43.26 -14.59 -16.21
C GLU A 2 42.03 -14.15 -15.40
N GLU A 3 41.83 -12.83 -15.39
CA GLU A 3 40.58 -12.17 -15.04
C GLU A 3 39.59 -12.49 -16.15
N ASP A 4 38.42 -12.99 -15.78
CA ASP A 4 37.23 -12.92 -16.64
C ASP A 4 36.10 -12.32 -15.82
N ASP A 5 35.92 -11.02 -16.07
CA ASP A 5 34.88 -10.12 -15.62
C ASP A 5 33.66 -10.37 -16.53
N ASP A 6 32.65 -11.10 -16.05
CA ASP A 6 31.38 -11.26 -16.78
C ASP A 6 30.29 -10.42 -16.11
N ILE A 7 30.22 -9.16 -16.55
CA ILE A 7 29.01 -8.33 -16.48
C ILE A 7 28.09 -8.79 -17.62
N ALA A 8 27.00 -9.47 -17.26
CA ALA A 8 25.81 -9.57 -18.08
C ALA A 8 24.58 -9.25 -17.23
N GLN A 9 24.14 -7.99 -17.35
CA GLN A 9 22.85 -7.51 -16.88
C GLN A 9 21.74 -8.25 -17.65
N GLU A 10 20.91 -9.02 -16.95
CA GLU A 10 19.62 -9.48 -17.47
C GLU A 10 18.51 -8.86 -16.62
N GLU A 11 18.07 -7.68 -17.05
CA GLU A 11 16.76 -7.13 -16.71
C GLU A 11 15.68 -8.10 -17.21
N SER A 12 15.12 -8.89 -16.30
CA SER A 12 13.88 -9.62 -16.56
C SER A 12 13.02 -9.57 -15.30
N GLN A 13 11.98 -8.73 -15.40
CA GLN A 13 10.92 -8.50 -14.43
C GLN A 13 11.34 -7.70 -13.19
N ALA A 14 11.42 -6.37 -13.38
CA ALA A 14 11.23 -5.42 -12.29
C ALA A 14 9.83 -5.58 -11.68
N SER A 15 9.62 -6.63 -10.88
CA SER A 15 8.86 -6.45 -9.65
C SER A 15 9.63 -5.37 -8.91
N PRO A 16 9.03 -4.22 -8.55
CA PRO A 16 9.75 -3.24 -7.75
C PRO A 16 10.20 -3.99 -6.51
N SER A 17 11.51 -4.22 -6.37
CA SER A 17 12.07 -4.66 -5.10
C SER A 17 11.66 -3.56 -4.14
N TRP A 18 10.64 -3.84 -3.32
CA TRP A 18 10.22 -2.97 -2.25
C TRP A 18 11.30 -3.07 -1.17
N SER A 19 12.50 -2.55 -1.48
CA SER A 19 13.60 -2.42 -0.54
C SER A 19 13.13 -1.57 0.64
N GLU A 20 13.66 -1.82 1.83
CA GLU A 20 13.26 -1.10 3.05
C GLU A 20 13.44 0.42 2.88
N GLU A 21 14.56 0.86 2.28
CA GLU A 21 14.80 2.27 1.92
C GLU A 21 13.72 2.87 1.01
N ARG A 22 13.31 2.13 -0.03
CA ARG A 22 12.23 2.57 -0.94
C ARG A 22 10.89 2.62 -0.22
N CYS A 23 10.66 1.71 0.73
CA CYS A 23 9.46 1.72 1.55
C CYS A 23 9.42 2.96 2.44
N GLU A 24 10.53 3.30 3.09
CA GLU A 24 10.65 4.51 3.90
C GLU A 24 10.43 5.77 3.05
N GLU A 25 11.06 5.89 1.89
CA GLU A 25 10.85 7.04 0.99
C GLU A 25 9.39 7.20 0.57
N LEU A 26 8.71 6.10 0.26
CA LEU A 26 7.30 6.11 -0.10
C LEU A 26 6.42 6.47 1.10
N TRP A 27 6.74 5.96 2.30
CA TRP A 27 6.08 6.35 3.53
C TRP A 27 6.25 7.84 3.82
N ASP A 28 7.43 8.41 3.59
CA ASP A 28 7.67 9.85 3.75
C ASP A 28 6.82 10.68 2.78
N ARG A 29 6.65 10.22 1.54
CA ARG A 29 5.73 10.86 0.59
C ARG A 29 4.28 10.75 1.06
N VAL A 30 3.87 9.58 1.54
CA VAL A 30 2.54 9.33 2.11
C VAL A 30 2.28 10.25 3.30
N GLU A 31 3.26 10.42 4.20
CA GLU A 31 3.18 11.36 5.32
C GLU A 31 3.07 12.81 4.85
N GLY A 32 3.84 13.21 3.84
CA GLY A 32 3.77 14.53 3.24
C GLY A 32 2.37 14.88 2.69
N VAL A 33 1.63 13.88 2.21
CA VAL A 33 0.23 14.04 1.79
C VAL A 33 -0.79 13.44 2.76
N ARG A 34 -0.41 13.09 4.00
CA ARG A 34 -1.29 12.43 4.98
C ARG A 34 -2.56 13.21 5.22
N HIS A 35 -2.48 14.53 5.29
CA HIS A 35 -3.65 15.40 5.44
C HIS A 35 -4.65 15.28 4.29
N LYS A 36 -4.18 15.06 3.05
CA LYS A 36 -5.04 14.82 1.89
C LYS A 36 -5.56 13.39 1.89
N LEU A 37 -4.67 12.43 2.12
CA LEU A 37 -4.98 11.01 2.15
C LEU A 37 -6.05 10.70 3.20
N THR A 38 -5.87 11.09 4.46
CA THR A 38 -6.85 10.85 5.53
C THR A 38 -8.22 11.47 5.28
N ARG A 39 -8.34 12.46 4.38
CA ARG A 39 -9.63 13.05 3.98
C ARG A 39 -10.35 12.27 2.89
N ILE A 40 -9.61 11.64 1.98
CA ILE A 40 -10.17 10.86 0.87
C ILE A 40 -10.29 9.37 1.21
N LEU A 41 -9.36 8.86 2.03
CA LEU A 41 -9.33 7.48 2.48
C LEU A 41 -10.58 7.19 3.29
N ASN A 42 -11.22 6.07 2.94
CA ASN A 42 -12.37 5.58 3.66
C ASN A 42 -11.98 4.30 4.42
N PRO A 43 -11.78 4.38 5.75
CA PRO A 43 -11.39 3.22 6.56
C PRO A 43 -12.32 2.03 6.36
N ALA A 44 -13.64 2.27 6.26
CA ALA A 44 -14.65 1.21 6.09
C ALA A 44 -14.52 0.43 4.78
N LYS A 45 -13.85 0.99 3.77
CA LYS A 45 -13.55 0.30 2.50
C LYS A 45 -12.16 -0.31 2.47
N LEU A 46 -11.19 0.34 3.12
CA LEU A 46 -9.82 -0.16 3.16
C LEU A 46 -9.65 -1.33 4.13
N THR A 47 -10.23 -1.28 5.33
CA THR A 47 -10.04 -2.36 6.33
C THR A 47 -10.35 -3.76 5.80
N PRO A 48 -11.48 -4.06 5.12
CA PRO A 48 -11.71 -5.39 4.59
C PRO A 48 -10.72 -5.79 3.48
N TYR A 49 -10.26 -4.84 2.67
CA TYR A 49 -9.23 -5.09 1.64
C TYR A 49 -7.87 -5.44 2.27
N LEU A 50 -7.46 -4.66 3.26
CA LEU A 50 -6.22 -4.86 4.00
C LEU A 50 -6.24 -6.19 4.76
N ARG A 51 -7.39 -6.57 5.30
CA ARG A 51 -7.61 -7.89 5.92
C ARG A 51 -7.44 -9.02 4.90
N GLN A 52 -7.96 -8.88 3.68
CA GLN A 52 -7.73 -9.85 2.60
C GLN A 52 -6.25 -9.98 2.22
N CYS A 53 -5.52 -8.86 2.25
CA CYS A 53 -4.07 -8.82 2.03
C CYS A 53 -3.26 -9.39 3.21
N LYS A 54 -3.92 -9.80 4.30
CA LYS A 54 -3.31 -10.30 5.56
C LYS A 54 -2.27 -9.32 6.14
N VAL A 55 -2.52 -8.03 6.01
CA VAL A 55 -1.71 -6.97 6.66
C VAL A 55 -2.35 -6.48 7.96
N ILE A 56 -3.67 -6.58 8.07
CA ILE A 56 -4.39 -6.30 9.32
C ILE A 56 -5.29 -7.48 9.65
N ASP A 57 -5.63 -7.63 10.92
CA ASP A 57 -6.56 -8.64 11.39
C ASP A 57 -7.96 -8.07 11.70
N GLU A 58 -8.85 -8.92 12.23
CA GLU A 58 -10.20 -8.53 12.64
C GLU A 58 -10.19 -7.53 13.80
N GLN A 59 -9.20 -7.63 14.70
CA GLN A 59 -9.08 -6.74 15.84
C GLN A 59 -8.65 -5.34 15.40
N ASP A 60 -7.69 -5.23 14.49
CA ASP A 60 -7.28 -3.98 13.86
C ASP A 60 -8.44 -3.32 13.11
N GLU A 61 -9.24 -4.11 12.39
CA GLU A 61 -10.44 -3.65 11.68
C GLU A 61 -11.45 -3.05 12.66
N ASP A 62 -11.79 -3.76 13.74
CA ASP A 62 -12.69 -3.28 14.78
C ASP A 62 -12.16 -2.05 15.50
N GLU A 63 -10.86 -1.99 15.78
CA GLU A 63 -10.23 -0.83 16.40
C GLU A 63 -10.35 0.42 15.51
N VAL A 64 -10.17 0.28 14.20
CA VAL A 64 -10.29 1.41 13.28
C VAL A 64 -11.75 1.82 13.05
N LEU A 65 -12.67 0.85 12.91
CA LEU A 65 -14.06 1.13 12.53
C LEU A 65 -14.98 1.40 13.71
N ASN A 66 -14.89 0.63 14.79
CA ASN A 66 -15.83 0.63 15.90
C ASN A 66 -15.30 1.36 17.14
N SER A 67 -14.01 1.68 17.21
CA SER A 67 -13.47 2.43 18.35
C SER A 67 -14.08 3.84 18.45
N THR A 68 -14.50 4.19 19.67
CA THR A 68 -14.96 5.54 20.04
C THR A 68 -13.80 6.53 20.20
N GLN A 69 -12.54 6.05 20.21
CA GLN A 69 -11.34 6.90 20.32
C GLN A 69 -11.15 7.81 19.11
N TYR A 70 -11.72 7.47 17.96
CA TYR A 70 -11.55 8.19 16.70
C TYR A 70 -12.92 8.66 16.17
N PRO A 71 -13.52 9.72 16.74
CA PRO A 71 -14.86 10.16 16.34
C PRO A 71 -14.92 10.66 14.89
N LEU A 72 -13.79 11.13 14.35
CA LEU A 72 -13.69 11.64 12.99
C LEU A 72 -13.13 10.57 12.04
N ARG A 73 -13.70 10.51 10.82
CA ARG A 73 -13.18 9.64 9.74
C ARG A 73 -11.71 9.86 9.45
N ILE A 74 -11.25 11.12 9.53
CA ILE A 74 -9.86 11.50 9.33
C ILE A 74 -8.95 10.87 10.39
N SER A 75 -9.38 10.86 11.66
CA SER A 75 -8.65 10.22 12.76
C SER A 75 -8.60 8.70 12.59
N LYS A 76 -9.70 8.08 12.14
CA LYS A 76 -9.75 6.64 11.81
C LYS A 76 -8.79 6.29 10.67
N ALA A 77 -8.77 7.09 9.60
CA ALA A 77 -7.85 6.89 8.48
C ALA A 77 -6.39 7.11 8.90
N GLY A 78 -6.13 8.07 9.80
CA GLY A 78 -4.83 8.27 10.40
C GLY A 78 -4.35 7.05 11.19
N ARG A 79 -5.23 6.48 12.02
CA ARG A 79 -4.92 5.26 12.77
C ARG A 79 -4.65 4.07 11.86
N LEU A 80 -5.43 3.92 10.80
CA LEU A 80 -5.23 2.86 9.80
C LEU A 80 -3.85 2.98 9.13
N LEU A 81 -3.42 4.18 8.77
CA LEU A 81 -2.09 4.44 8.25
C LEU A 81 -1.00 4.06 9.25
N ASP A 82 -1.17 4.39 10.54
CA ASP A 82 -0.21 4.03 11.58
C ASP A 82 -0.06 2.50 11.74
N ILE A 83 -1.18 1.76 11.68
CA ILE A 83 -1.16 0.29 11.70
C ILE A 83 -0.38 -0.25 10.50
N LEU A 84 -0.68 0.25 9.30
CA LEU A 84 0.00 -0.16 8.07
C LEU A 84 1.49 0.17 8.10
N ARG A 85 1.89 1.29 8.71
CA ARG A 85 3.29 1.65 8.90
C ARG A 85 3.99 0.65 9.82
N GLY A 86 3.31 0.17 10.86
CA GLY A 86 3.81 -0.89 11.75
C GLY A 86 4.01 -2.24 11.05
N GLN A 87 3.28 -2.49 9.95
CA GLN A 87 3.43 -3.71 9.12
C GLN A 87 4.60 -3.61 8.11
N GLY A 88 5.29 -2.46 8.04
CA GLY A 88 6.44 -2.22 7.19
C GLY A 88 6.13 -2.35 5.69
N GLN A 89 6.95 -3.10 4.97
CA GLN A 89 6.85 -3.31 3.52
C GLN A 89 5.48 -3.84 3.09
N ARG A 90 4.94 -4.82 3.82
CA ARG A 90 3.65 -5.45 3.46
C ARG A 90 2.50 -4.45 3.59
N GLY A 91 2.50 -3.65 4.66
CA GLY A 91 1.50 -2.62 4.90
C GLY A 91 1.53 -1.53 3.84
N LEU A 92 2.73 -1.07 3.46
CA LEU A 92 2.91 -0.11 2.39
C LEU A 92 2.43 -0.66 1.04
N GLN A 93 2.78 -1.89 0.70
CA GLN A 93 2.36 -2.51 -0.56
C GLN A 93 0.82 -2.60 -0.61
N ALA A 94 0.17 -3.07 0.45
CA ALA A 94 -1.28 -3.15 0.52
C ALA A 94 -1.93 -1.76 0.46
N PHE A 95 -1.32 -0.76 1.09
CA PHE A 95 -1.75 0.62 1.01
C PHE A 95 -1.69 1.14 -0.43
N MET A 96 -0.58 0.92 -1.12
CA MET A 96 -0.37 1.38 -2.49
C MET A 96 -1.34 0.71 -3.46
N GLU A 97 -1.57 -0.60 -3.34
CA GLU A 97 -2.59 -1.29 -4.14
C GLU A 97 -4.01 -0.76 -3.84
N SER A 98 -4.31 -0.46 -2.58
CA SER A 98 -5.60 0.13 -2.22
C SER A 98 -5.77 1.55 -2.80
N LEU A 99 -4.70 2.35 -2.79
CA LEU A 99 -4.71 3.68 -3.40
C LEU A 99 -4.87 3.58 -4.91
N GLU A 100 -4.19 2.66 -5.56
CA GLU A 100 -4.31 2.44 -7.00
C GLU A 100 -5.76 2.12 -7.41
N PHE A 101 -6.45 1.32 -6.59
CA PHE A 101 -7.82 0.90 -6.86
C PHE A 101 -8.86 1.99 -6.57
N TYR A 102 -8.76 2.66 -5.41
CA TYR A 102 -9.76 3.65 -4.98
C TYR A 102 -9.47 5.08 -5.45
N HIS A 103 -8.19 5.40 -5.63
CA HIS A 103 -7.63 6.74 -5.77
C HIS A 103 -6.43 6.77 -6.74
N PRO A 104 -6.63 6.37 -8.02
CA PRO A 104 -5.54 6.22 -8.99
C PRO A 104 -4.75 7.52 -9.20
N GLU A 105 -5.40 8.67 -9.11
CA GLU A 105 -4.76 9.98 -9.25
C GLU A 105 -3.73 10.25 -8.14
N GLN A 106 -4.02 9.82 -6.92
CA GLN A 106 -3.14 9.98 -5.76
C GLN A 106 -2.01 8.95 -5.79
N TYR A 107 -2.28 7.74 -6.27
CA TYR A 107 -1.25 6.75 -6.52
C TYR A 107 -0.21 7.29 -7.51
N THR A 108 -0.64 7.82 -8.66
CA THR A 108 0.27 8.40 -9.65
C THR A 108 1.02 9.60 -9.11
N GLN A 109 0.42 10.43 -8.26
CA GLN A 109 1.15 11.53 -7.60
C GLN A 109 2.24 11.04 -6.63
N LEU A 110 1.99 9.93 -5.92
CA LEU A 110 2.94 9.37 -4.95
C LEU A 110 4.09 8.61 -5.61
N THR A 111 3.75 7.73 -6.56
CA THR A 111 4.70 6.80 -7.18
C THR A 111 5.26 7.34 -8.50
N GLY A 112 4.58 8.28 -9.14
CA GLY A 112 4.88 8.72 -10.51
C GLY A 112 4.53 7.67 -11.58
N GLN A 113 3.94 6.54 -11.19
CA GLN A 113 3.63 5.42 -12.08
C GLN A 113 2.15 5.40 -12.47
N GLN A 114 1.86 4.86 -13.64
CA GLN A 114 0.48 4.63 -14.06
C GLN A 114 -0.15 3.53 -13.19
N PRO A 115 -1.40 3.70 -12.75
CA PRO A 115 -2.12 2.65 -12.06
C PRO A 115 -2.26 1.49 -13.06
N THR A 116 -1.69 0.36 -12.73
CA THR A 116 -1.76 -0.87 -13.53
C THR A 116 -3.08 -1.61 -13.26
N HIS A 117 -3.83 -1.21 -12.23
CA HIS A 117 -5.01 -1.85 -11.66
C HIS A 117 -4.76 -3.33 -11.31
N ARG A 118 -3.51 -3.70 -11.00
CA ARG A 118 -3.12 -5.10 -10.71
C ARG A 118 -2.81 -5.24 -9.22
N CYS A 119 -3.80 -5.66 -8.44
CA CYS A 119 -3.60 -6.00 -7.02
C CYS A 119 -2.75 -7.27 -6.91
N SER A 120 -1.43 -7.15 -6.77
CA SER A 120 -0.50 -8.28 -6.73
C SER A 120 -0.68 -9.13 -5.47
N LEU A 121 -1.12 -8.54 -4.35
CA LEU A 121 -1.41 -9.27 -3.10
C LEU A 121 -2.68 -10.13 -3.18
N ILE A 122 -3.66 -9.71 -3.98
CA ILE A 122 -4.88 -10.47 -4.23
C ILE A 122 -4.70 -11.46 -5.38
N LEU A 123 -3.91 -11.11 -6.40
CA LEU A 123 -3.69 -11.91 -7.61
C LEU A 123 -2.93 -13.23 -7.40
N GLY A 124 -2.47 -13.54 -6.18
CA GLY A 124 -2.10 -14.91 -5.82
C GLY A 124 -3.29 -15.89 -5.83
N LYS A 125 -4.54 -15.39 -5.75
CA LYS A 125 -5.77 -16.16 -5.94
C LYS A 125 -6.88 -15.27 -6.51
N GLN A 126 -7.19 -15.50 -7.79
CA GLN A 126 -8.37 -15.03 -8.55
C GLN A 126 -8.19 -13.73 -9.35
N ARG A 127 -8.20 -13.92 -10.67
CA ARG A 127 -8.54 -12.92 -11.69
C ARG A 127 -9.99 -12.46 -11.46
N PHE A 128 -10.27 -11.22 -11.11
CA PHE A 128 -11.53 -10.50 -11.40
C PHE A 128 -11.20 -9.00 -11.21
N PHE A 129 -11.35 -8.09 -12.16
CA PHE A 129 -12.53 -7.79 -12.97
C PHE A 129 -12.14 -7.25 -14.37
N CYS A 130 -12.58 -7.95 -15.41
CA CYS A 130 -13.04 -7.35 -16.65
C CYS A 130 -14.51 -7.75 -16.76
N GLY A 131 -15.41 -6.78 -16.84
CA GLY A 131 -16.87 -6.95 -16.83
C GLY A 131 -17.56 -5.65 -16.49
#